data_AF-A0A382UCX3-F1
#
_entry.id   AF-A0A382UCX3-F1
#
_cell.length_a   1.000
_cell.length_b   1.000
_cell.length_c   1.000
_cell.angle_alpha   90.00
_cell.angle_beta   90.00
_cell.angle_gamma   90.00
#
_symmetry.space_group_name_H-M   'P 1'
#
loop_
_entity.id
_entity.type
_entity.pdbx_description
1 polymer ?
#
loop_
_entity_poly.entity_id
_entity_poly.type
_entity_poly.pdbx_seq_one_letter_code
_entity_poly.pdbx_strand_id
1 'polypeptide(L)' 'MAKKIVITAIGGPEVLKYIDYDLPTKLEKDNIRIKQTSIGVNFIDTYHRSGIYPLPSK' A
#
# COMPACT_ATOMS: atom_id res chain seq x y z
N MET A 1 -2.90 12.95 -9.95
CA MET A 1 -2.65 12.73 -8.51
C MET A 1 -2.16 11.30 -8.32
N ALA A 2 -1.27 11.05 -7.36
CA ALA A 2 -0.82 9.68 -7.09
C ALA A 2 -1.98 8.87 -6.49
N LYS A 3 -1.99 7.56 -6.71
CA LYS A 3 -3.01 6.65 -6.19
C LYS A 3 -2.34 5.51 -5.43
N LYS A 4 -3.06 4.89 -4.50
CA LYS A 4 -2.58 3.71 -3.76
C LYS A 4 -3.72 2.74 -3.46
N ILE A 5 -3.36 1.48 -3.23
CA ILE A 5 -4.26 0.49 -2.63
C ILE A 5 -4.07 0.53 -1.11
N VAL A 6 -5.18 0.57 -0.36
CA VAL A 6 -5.19 0.52 1.10
C VAL A 6 -6.04 -0.64 1.56
N ILE A 7 -5.52 -1.41 2.52
CA ILE A 7 -6.28 -2.40 3.30
C ILE A 7 -7.02 -1.63 4.39
N THR A 8 -8.34 -1.50 4.30
CA THR A 8 -9.14 -0.72 5.27
C THR A 8 -9.57 -1.51 6.50
N ALA A 9 -9.56 -2.84 6.41
CA ALA A 9 -9.84 -3.78 7.48
C ALA A 9 -9.16 -5.12 7.14
N ILE A 10 -9.02 -6.01 8.12
CA ILE A 10 -8.62 -7.39 7.85
C ILE A 10 -9.80 -8.12 7.18
N GLY A 11 -9.55 -8.83 6.08
CA GLY A 11 -10.60 -9.57 5.39
C GLY A 11 -10.25 -10.12 4.02
N GLY A 12 -11.29 -10.39 3.23
CA GLY A 12 -11.18 -10.80 1.84
C GLY A 12 -10.79 -9.64 0.92
N PRO A 13 -10.73 -9.84 -0.40
CA PRO A 13 -10.35 -8.81 -1.37
C PRO A 13 -11.16 -7.50 -1.28
N GLU A 14 -12.40 -7.55 -0.81
CA GLU A 14 -13.32 -6.42 -0.66
C GLU A 14 -12.82 -5.28 0.24
N VAL A 15 -11.83 -5.55 1.10
CA VAL A 15 -11.22 -4.55 1.98
C VAL A 15 -10.16 -3.70 1.28
N LEU A 16 -9.80 -4.01 0.03
CA LEU A 16 -8.83 -3.26 -0.76
C LEU A 16 -9.52 -2.06 -1.42
N LYS A 17 -9.06 -0.85 -1.10
CA LYS A 17 -9.56 0.38 -1.72
C LYS A 17 -8.49 1.10 -2.53
N TYR A 18 -8.84 1.46 -3.76
CA TYR A 18 -8.04 2.32 -4.62
C TYR A 18 -8.38 3.79 -4.35
N ILE A 19 -7.46 4.52 -3.71
CA ILE A 19 -7.71 5.88 -3.24
C ILE A 19 -6.66 6.86 -3.75
N ASP A 20 -7.03 8.15 -3.76
CA ASP A 20 -6.07 9.24 -3.91
C ASP A 20 -5.03 9.23 -2.80
N TYR A 21 -3.80 9.51 -3.20
CA TYR A 21 -2.68 9.73 -2.31
C TYR A 21 -2.13 11.13 -2.53
N ASP A 22 -2.26 11.95 -1.49
CA ASP A 22 -1.61 13.24 -1.45
C ASP A 22 -0.11 13.03 -1.24
N LEU A 23 0.63 13.17 -2.35
CA LEU A 23 2.05 12.89 -2.39
C LEU A 23 2.81 14.12 -1.84
N PRO A 24 3.59 13.99 -0.75
CA PRO A 24 4.30 15.13 -0.20
C PRO A 24 5.23 15.78 -1.22
N THR A 25 5.26 17.11 -1.28
CA THR A 25 6.11 17.83 -2.23
C THR A 25 7.60 17.65 -1.91
N LYS A 26 7.94 17.60 -0.62
CA LYS A 26 9.32 17.37 -0.14
C LYS A 26 9.61 15.88 -0.01
N LEU A 27 10.88 15.52 -0.22
CA LEU A 27 11.41 14.18 -0.01
C LEU A 27 12.37 14.23 1.19
N GLU A 28 12.21 13.31 2.13
CA GLU A 28 13.10 13.20 3.29
C GLU A 28 14.53 12.84 2.86
N LYS A 29 15.50 13.22 3.69
CA LYS A 29 16.91 12.90 3.44
C LYS A 29 17.07 11.38 3.37
N ASP A 30 17.89 10.93 2.42
CA ASP A 30 18.21 9.51 2.18
C ASP A 30 17.04 8.65 1.66
N ASN A 31 15.92 9.27 1.24
CA ASN A 31 14.81 8.59 0.56
C ASN A 31 14.87 8.78 -0.96
N ILE A 32 14.27 7.84 -1.71
CA ILE A 32 14.07 7.92 -3.17
C ILE A 32 12.57 7.90 -3.48
N ARG A 33 12.17 8.63 -4.52
CA ARG A 33 10.81 8.62 -5.05
C ARG A 33 10.77 7.91 -6.40
N ILE A 34 9.94 6.88 -6.50
CA ILE A 34 9.82 6.06 -7.71
C ILE A 34 8.42 6.25 -8.31
N LYS A 35 8.36 6.54 -9.61
CA LYS A 35 7.12 6.45 -10.38
C LYS A 35 6.98 5.02 -10.88
N GLN A 36 6.22 4.21 -10.14
CA GLN A 36 5.94 2.82 -10.52
C GLN A 36 5.26 2.76 -11.90
N THR A 37 5.80 1.97 -12.82
CA THR A 37 5.18 1.63 -14.11
C THR A 37 4.56 0.24 -14.11
N SER A 38 5.11 -0.66 -13.27
CA SER A 38 4.64 -2.01 -13.03
C SER A 38 4.81 -2.36 -11.55
N ILE A 39 3.89 -3.11 -10.97
CA ILE A 39 3.92 -3.56 -9.57
C ILE A 39 3.67 -5.07 -9.55
N GLY A 40 4.57 -5.83 -8.94
CA GLY A 40 4.38 -7.27 -8.75
C GLY A 40 3.34 -7.56 -7.65
N VAL A 41 2.53 -8.59 -7.86
CA VAL A 41 1.59 -9.12 -6.86
C VAL A 41 2.11 -10.47 -6.42
N ASN A 42 2.29 -10.65 -5.11
CA ASN A 42 2.82 -11.86 -4.50
C ASN A 42 1.77 -12.50 -3.59
N PHE A 43 1.85 -13.82 -3.39
CA PHE A 43 0.89 -14.52 -2.54
C PHE A 43 0.88 -14.00 -1.09
N ILE A 44 2.04 -13.54 -0.59
CA ILE A 44 2.19 -12.94 0.75
C ILE A 44 1.35 -11.67 0.94
N ASP A 45 0.98 -10.96 -0.12
CA ASP A 45 0.11 -9.78 -0.04
C ASP A 45 -1.27 -10.17 0.54
N THR A 46 -1.71 -11.40 0.27
CA THR A 46 -2.96 -11.93 0.83
C THR A 46 -2.85 -12.18 2.33
N TYR A 47 -1.68 -12.56 2.85
CA TYR A 47 -1.46 -12.79 4.28
C TYR A 47 -1.52 -11.49 5.07
N HIS A 48 -1.01 -10.40 4.50
CA HIS A 48 -1.15 -9.07 5.08
C HIS A 48 -2.60 -8.60 5.09
N ARG A 49 -3.31 -8.72 3.96
CA ARG A 49 -4.73 -8.33 3.86
C ARG A 49 -5.63 -9.18 4.77
N SER A 50 -5.39 -10.49 4.86
CA SER A 50 -6.18 -11.41 5.68
C SER A 50 -5.76 -11.41 7.15
N GLY A 51 -4.73 -10.66 7.54
CA GLY A 51 -4.30 -10.51 8.93
C GLY A 51 -3.45 -11.65 9.49
N ILE A 52 -3.03 -12.61 8.66
CA ILE A 52 -2.07 -13.66 9.08
C ILE A 52 -0.73 -13.02 9.43
N TYR A 53 -0.31 -12.02 8.64
CA TYR A 53 0.86 -11.19 8.92
C TYR A 53 0.41 -9.74 9.16
N PRO A 54 0.25 -9.32 10.42
CA PRO A 54 -0.25 -7.99 10.72
C PRO A 54 0.66 -6.91 10.13
N LEU A 55 0.05 -5.86 9.59
CA LEU A 55 0.79 -4.68 9.18
C LEU A 55 1.32 -3.94 10.42
N PRO A 56 2.45 -3.22 10.31
CA PRO A 56 2.95 -2.40 11.40
C PRO A 56 1.87 -1.45 11.92
N SER A 57 1.67 -1.41 13.23
CA SER A 57 0.89 -0.34 13.86
C SER A 57 1.65 0.97 13.68
N LYS A 58 0.95 2.00 13.20
CA LYS A 58 1.47 3.36 13.15
C LYS A 58 1.71 3.92 14.55
#